data_AF-A0A3C0GEC6-F1
#
_entry.id   AF-A0A3C0GEC6-F1
#
_cell.length_a   1.000
_cell.length_b   1.000
_cell.length_c   1.000
_cell.angle_alpha   90.00
_cell.angle_beta   90.00
_cell.angle_gamma   90.00
#
_symmetry.space_group_name_H-M   'P 1'
#
loop_
_entity.id
_entity.type
_entity.pdbx_description
1 polymer ?
#
loop_
_entity_poly.entity_id
_entity_poly.type
_entity_poly.pdbx_seq_one_letter_code
_entity_poly.pdbx_strand_id
1 'polypeptide(L)'
;AAPRRAYTDNTWDYNWHWYGWDYGTAEMGNNATHELDIARWALGVTYPEHVSVDAGKYHYKDDGWEMYDTMEATFKFAGNKTIKWDGNSRTGYHKFGNKYGRGTIVSGSEGTAYIDRGGYKLFDQKGNFIKENLSSGEEAGTAL
;
A
#
# COMPACT_ATOMS: atom_id res chain seq x y z
N ALA A 1 18.65 -11.05 -13.38
CA ALA A 1 19.52 -11.77 -12.44
C ALA A 1 20.21 -10.72 -11.57
N ALA A 2 20.18 -10.86 -10.26
CA ALA A 2 20.81 -9.88 -9.37
C ALA A 2 22.36 -9.99 -9.42
N PRO A 3 23.09 -8.86 -9.38
CA PRO A 3 24.55 -8.86 -9.41
C PRO A 3 25.14 -9.50 -8.15
N ARG A 4 26.31 -10.12 -8.30
CA ARG A 4 27.06 -10.68 -7.15
C ARG A 4 27.62 -9.52 -6.32
N ARG A 5 27.38 -9.53 -5.02
CA ARG A 5 27.85 -8.50 -4.07
C ARG A 5 28.39 -9.11 -2.78
N ALA A 6 29.04 -8.28 -1.96
CA ALA A 6 29.46 -8.67 -0.61
C ALA A 6 28.23 -9.03 0.25
N TYR A 7 28.41 -9.97 1.18
CA TYR A 7 27.35 -10.35 2.10
C TYR A 7 26.98 -9.17 3.02
N THR A 8 25.69 -8.98 3.20
CA THR A 8 25.09 -8.03 4.14
C THR A 8 24.21 -8.81 5.10
N ASP A 9 24.47 -8.64 6.39
CA ASP A 9 23.83 -9.39 7.47
C ASP A 9 22.35 -9.04 7.65
N ASN A 10 21.92 -7.83 7.31
CA ASN A 10 20.54 -7.35 7.51
C ASN A 10 19.62 -7.46 6.29
N THR A 11 20.05 -8.17 5.24
CA THR A 11 19.26 -8.32 3.99
C THR A 11 18.59 -9.67 3.83
N TRP A 12 18.82 -10.57 4.78
CA TRP A 12 18.13 -11.86 4.84
C TRP A 12 16.70 -11.71 5.39
N ASP A 13 15.87 -12.72 5.12
CA ASP A 13 14.46 -12.79 5.50
C ASP A 13 13.62 -11.60 4.98
N TYR A 14 12.63 -11.09 5.71
CA TYR A 14 11.68 -10.06 5.25
C TYR A 14 12.32 -8.76 4.74
N ASN A 15 13.57 -8.47 5.12
CA ASN A 15 14.21 -7.19 4.87
C ASN A 15 14.64 -6.94 3.42
N TRP A 16 14.75 -7.98 2.57
CA TRP A 16 15.27 -7.84 1.20
C TRP A 16 14.53 -6.80 0.34
N HIS A 17 13.25 -6.53 0.64
CA HIS A 17 12.41 -5.55 -0.06
C HIS A 17 13.02 -4.13 -0.08
N TRP A 18 13.91 -3.82 0.87
CA TRP A 18 14.41 -2.48 1.17
C TRP A 18 15.83 -2.18 0.68
N TYR A 19 16.61 -3.21 0.33
CA TYR A 19 18.05 -3.12 0.12
C TYR A 19 18.43 -3.25 -1.36
N GLY A 20 17.96 -2.29 -2.14
CA GLY A 20 18.36 -2.10 -3.53
C GLY A 20 17.39 -2.67 -4.56
N TRP A 21 17.42 -2.07 -5.75
CA TRP A 21 16.51 -2.36 -6.86
C TRP A 21 16.75 -3.74 -7.50
N ASP A 22 17.84 -4.39 -7.12
CA ASP A 22 18.20 -5.72 -7.61
C ASP A 22 17.31 -6.83 -7.04
N TYR A 23 16.70 -6.59 -5.87
CA TYR A 23 15.94 -7.58 -5.12
C TYR A 23 14.54 -7.12 -4.80
N GLY A 24 14.39 -5.84 -4.43
CA GLY A 24 13.17 -5.29 -3.86
C GLY A 24 12.51 -4.20 -4.70
N THR A 25 11.25 -3.96 -4.40
CA THR A 25 10.44 -2.87 -4.96
C THR A 25 9.80 -2.02 -3.85
N ALA A 26 10.39 -2.07 -2.67
CA ALA A 26 9.91 -1.40 -1.46
C ALA A 26 8.41 -1.66 -1.18
N GLU A 27 7.72 -0.71 -0.53
CA GLU A 27 6.33 -0.88 -0.08
C GLU A 27 5.36 -1.04 -1.24
N MET A 28 5.70 -0.49 -2.41
CA MET A 28 4.81 -0.53 -3.56
C MET A 28 4.61 -1.97 -4.05
N GLY A 29 5.69 -2.75 -4.17
CA GLY A 29 5.55 -4.16 -4.54
C GLY A 29 5.39 -5.12 -3.36
N ASN A 30 5.74 -4.72 -2.14
CA ASN A 30 5.51 -5.54 -0.94
C ASN A 30 4.02 -5.55 -0.55
N ASN A 31 3.45 -4.37 -0.28
CA ASN A 31 2.06 -4.26 0.17
C ASN A 31 1.17 -3.66 -0.90
N ALA A 32 1.52 -2.48 -1.44
CA ALA A 32 0.59 -1.67 -2.23
C ALA A 32 -0.03 -2.41 -3.42
N THR A 33 0.68 -3.37 -4.02
CA THR A 33 0.14 -4.18 -5.11
C THR A 33 -1.18 -4.89 -4.75
N HIS A 34 -1.37 -5.27 -3.49
CA HIS A 34 -2.60 -5.90 -3.02
C HIS A 34 -3.76 -4.89 -2.96
N GLU A 35 -3.55 -3.72 -2.35
CA GLU A 35 -4.55 -2.65 -2.25
C GLU A 35 -4.87 -2.04 -3.61
N LEU A 36 -3.86 -1.88 -4.48
CA LEU A 36 -4.05 -1.38 -5.83
C LEU A 36 -4.90 -2.33 -6.67
N ASP A 37 -4.79 -3.64 -6.48
CA ASP A 37 -5.63 -4.59 -7.21
C ASP A 37 -7.10 -4.49 -6.77
N ILE A 38 -7.36 -4.38 -5.46
CA ILE A 38 -8.70 -4.11 -4.91
C ILE A 38 -9.26 -2.80 -5.49
N ALA A 39 -8.47 -1.73 -5.48
CA ALA A 39 -8.89 -0.43 -6.01
C ALA A 39 -9.19 -0.49 -7.51
N ARG A 40 -8.36 -1.19 -8.30
CA ARG A 40 -8.58 -1.39 -9.74
C ARG A 40 -9.85 -2.18 -10.01
N TRP A 41 -10.08 -3.24 -9.23
CA TRP A 41 -11.29 -4.05 -9.36
C TRP A 41 -12.54 -3.25 -9.03
N ALA A 42 -12.52 -2.49 -7.92
CA ALA A 42 -13.64 -1.63 -7.52
C ALA A 42 -13.95 -0.53 -8.55
N LEU A 43 -12.94 0.02 -9.21
CA LEU A 43 -13.12 1.06 -10.24
C LEU A 43 -13.36 0.49 -11.65
N GLY A 44 -13.19 -0.82 -11.86
CA GLY A 44 -13.33 -1.47 -13.15
C GLY A 44 -12.31 -0.98 -14.19
N VAL A 45 -11.06 -0.75 -13.76
CA VAL A 45 -10.00 -0.20 -14.62
C VAL A 45 -8.87 -1.19 -14.88
N THR A 46 -8.22 -1.06 -16.03
CA THR A 46 -7.11 -1.94 -16.45
C THR A 46 -5.75 -1.27 -16.21
N TYR A 47 -5.34 -0.35 -17.09
CA TYR A 47 -4.07 0.38 -17.01
C TYR A 47 -4.31 1.89 -16.91
N PRO A 48 -3.47 2.62 -16.16
CA PRO A 48 -3.56 4.07 -16.08
C PRO A 48 -3.10 4.72 -17.40
N GLU A 49 -3.68 5.87 -17.70
CA GLU A 49 -3.24 6.75 -18.80
C GLU A 49 -2.05 7.62 -18.38
N HIS A 50 -1.97 7.94 -17.08
CA HIS A 50 -0.88 8.73 -16.52
C HIS A 50 -0.57 8.30 -15.09
N VAL A 51 0.72 8.30 -14.75
CA VAL A 51 1.22 8.01 -13.41
C VAL A 51 2.18 9.11 -13.00
N SER A 52 1.98 9.66 -11.80
CA SER A 52 2.90 10.60 -11.17
C SER A 52 3.27 10.09 -9.78
N VAL A 53 4.55 10.14 -9.44
CA VAL A 53 5.10 9.60 -8.19
C VAL A 53 6.04 10.62 -7.56
N ASP A 54 5.87 10.86 -6.27
CA ASP A 54 6.82 11.54 -5.40
C ASP A 54 7.24 10.53 -4.31
N ALA A 55 8.52 10.19 -4.23
CA ALA A 55 9.01 9.25 -3.26
C ALA A 55 10.44 9.56 -2.82
N GLY A 56 10.76 9.25 -1.57
CA GLY A 56 12.09 9.48 -1.02
C GLY A 56 12.37 8.70 0.25
N LYS A 57 13.66 8.57 0.57
CA LYS A 57 14.15 8.14 1.89
C LYS A 57 14.38 9.40 2.74
N TYR A 58 13.59 9.54 3.79
CA TYR A 58 13.65 10.70 4.68
C TYR A 58 14.11 10.33 6.09
N HIS A 59 13.92 9.07 6.50
CA HIS A 59 14.30 8.54 7.80
C HIS A 59 15.64 7.78 7.73
N TYR A 60 16.45 7.89 8.79
CA TYR A 60 17.74 7.20 8.95
C TYR A 60 18.57 7.18 7.66
N LYS A 61 18.83 8.36 7.09
CA LYS A 61 19.41 8.51 5.75
C LYS A 61 20.71 7.72 5.55
N ASP A 62 21.50 7.58 6.61
CA ASP A 62 22.82 6.95 6.60
C ASP A 62 22.80 5.44 6.91
N ASP A 63 21.64 4.83 7.15
CA ASP A 63 21.55 3.38 7.33
C ASP A 63 21.58 2.61 6.00
N GLY A 64 21.67 1.28 6.08
CA GLY A 64 21.79 0.41 4.90
C GLY A 64 20.53 0.29 4.02
N TRP A 65 19.38 0.83 4.42
CA TRP A 65 18.16 0.78 3.62
C TRP A 65 18.30 1.72 2.42
N GLU A 66 18.12 1.21 1.21
CA GLU A 66 18.36 2.00 -0.01
C GLU A 66 17.08 2.57 -0.61
N MET A 67 15.96 1.88 -0.41
CA MET A 67 14.66 2.24 -0.96
C MET A 67 14.02 3.47 -0.29
N TYR A 68 13.02 4.05 -0.96
CA TYR A 68 12.18 5.09 -0.36
C TYR A 68 11.44 4.54 0.88
N ASP A 69 11.19 5.43 1.85
CA ASP A 69 10.35 5.13 3.03
C ASP A 69 9.03 5.90 3.00
N THR A 70 8.91 6.89 2.12
CA THR A 70 7.71 7.70 1.94
C THR A 70 7.43 7.84 0.46
N MET A 71 6.18 7.61 0.07
CA MET A 71 5.74 7.71 -1.32
C MET A 71 4.29 8.18 -1.42
N GLU A 72 4.06 9.14 -2.30
CA GLU A 72 2.74 9.42 -2.88
C GLU A 72 2.76 9.04 -4.36
N ALA A 73 1.81 8.22 -4.79
CA ALA A 73 1.62 7.90 -6.20
C ALA A 73 0.17 8.14 -6.64
N THR A 74 -0.01 8.80 -7.78
CA THR A 74 -1.32 9.05 -8.39
C THR A 74 -1.39 8.35 -9.74
N PHE A 75 -2.39 7.50 -9.90
CA PHE A 75 -2.70 6.75 -11.11
C PHE A 75 -4.01 7.29 -11.70
N LYS A 76 -3.93 7.95 -12.85
CA LYS A 76 -5.10 8.48 -13.56
C LYS A 76 -5.54 7.50 -14.64
N PHE A 77 -6.84 7.26 -14.70
CA PHE A 77 -7.47 6.36 -15.67
C PHE A 77 -8.55 7.12 -16.45
N ALA A 78 -8.92 6.55 -17.60
CA ALA A 78 -10.04 7.03 -18.39
C ALA A 78 -11.33 7.15 -17.56
N GLY A 79 -12.22 8.06 -17.96
CA GLY A 79 -13.51 8.25 -17.30
C GLY A 79 -13.40 8.91 -15.91
N ASN A 80 -12.40 9.79 -15.73
CA ASN A 80 -12.17 10.58 -14.52
C ASN A 80 -12.01 9.75 -13.24
N LYS A 81 -11.42 8.56 -13.35
CA LYS A 81 -11.11 7.70 -12.20
C LYS A 81 -9.66 7.89 -11.80
N THR A 82 -9.41 7.93 -10.50
CA THR A 82 -8.06 8.10 -9.94
C THR A 82 -7.88 7.14 -8.79
N ILE A 83 -6.73 6.45 -8.78
CA ILE A 83 -6.25 5.72 -7.61
C ILE A 83 -5.07 6.50 -7.04
N LYS A 84 -5.06 6.70 -5.73
CA LYS A 84 -3.94 7.29 -5.00
C LYS A 84 -3.38 6.29 -4.01
N TRP A 85 -2.07 6.21 -3.97
CA TRP A 85 -1.32 5.48 -2.96
C TRP A 85 -0.58 6.50 -2.08
N ASP A 86 -0.77 6.38 -0.77
CA ASP A 86 -0.04 7.12 0.26
C ASP A 86 0.62 6.09 1.18
N GLY A 87 1.91 5.86 0.96
CA GLY A 87 2.69 4.84 1.64
C GLY A 87 3.76 5.44 2.54
N ASN A 88 3.80 4.98 3.79
CA ASN A 88 4.89 5.27 4.73
C ASN A 88 5.38 4.00 5.40
N SER A 89 6.67 3.74 5.27
CA SER A 89 7.40 2.81 6.12
C SER A 89 7.94 3.54 7.35
N ARG A 90 8.52 2.78 8.29
CA ARG A 90 9.29 3.31 9.43
C ARG A 90 8.48 4.17 10.42
N THR A 91 7.16 4.05 10.38
CA THR A 91 6.25 4.66 11.37
C THR A 91 5.29 3.61 11.91
N GLY A 92 5.05 3.65 13.23
CA GLY A 92 4.03 2.82 13.88
C GLY A 92 2.63 3.42 13.84
N TYR A 93 2.46 4.61 13.24
CA TYR A 93 1.16 5.27 13.16
C TYR A 93 0.36 4.79 11.95
N HIS A 94 -0.85 4.28 12.20
CA HIS A 94 -1.77 3.85 11.15
C HIS A 94 -2.71 5.01 10.77
N LYS A 95 -2.46 5.65 9.62
CA LYS A 95 -3.17 6.86 9.15
C LYS A 95 -4.69 6.75 9.10
N PHE A 96 -5.23 5.55 8.95
CA PHE A 96 -6.68 5.30 8.90
C PHE A 96 -7.22 4.57 10.14
N GLY A 97 -6.47 4.55 11.24
CA GLY A 97 -6.89 3.98 12.51
C GLY A 97 -7.18 2.47 12.47
N ASN A 98 -6.76 1.79 11.40
CA ASN A 98 -6.98 0.36 11.23
C ASN A 98 -5.84 -0.43 11.89
N LYS A 99 -6.15 -1.67 12.30
CA LYS A 99 -5.21 -2.55 12.99
C LYS A 99 -4.11 -3.13 12.10
N TYR A 100 -4.25 -3.01 10.78
CA TYR A 100 -3.36 -3.64 9.79
C TYR A 100 -2.36 -2.67 9.16
N GLY A 101 -2.44 -1.38 9.48
CA GLY A 101 -1.65 -0.30 8.88
C GLY A 101 -1.93 0.00 7.40
N ARG A 102 -2.85 -0.71 6.74
CA ARG A 102 -3.13 -0.59 5.31
C ARG A 102 -4.59 -0.92 4.97
N GLY A 103 -5.04 -0.47 3.80
CA GLY A 103 -6.40 -0.67 3.32
C GLY A 103 -6.69 0.15 2.06
N THR A 104 -7.87 -0.05 1.49
CA THR A 104 -8.36 0.63 0.30
C THR A 104 -9.63 1.42 0.65
N ILE A 105 -9.65 2.71 0.31
CA ILE A 105 -10.83 3.56 0.40
C ILE A 105 -11.35 3.80 -1.02
N VAL A 106 -12.60 3.40 -1.27
CA VAL A 106 -13.29 3.63 -2.53
C VAL A 106 -14.42 4.61 -2.27
N SER A 107 -14.30 5.82 -2.81
CA SER A 107 -15.31 6.87 -2.68
C SER A 107 -16.02 7.10 -4.02
N GLY A 108 -17.35 7.21 -3.94
CA GLY A 108 -18.21 7.44 -5.10
C GLY A 108 -19.36 8.39 -4.80
N SER A 109 -20.28 8.53 -5.76
CA SER A 109 -21.42 9.45 -5.67
C SER A 109 -22.50 9.03 -4.67
N GLU A 110 -22.44 7.84 -4.09
CA GLU A 110 -23.47 7.35 -3.16
C GLU A 110 -22.92 7.05 -1.77
N GLY A 111 -21.59 7.13 -1.59
CA GLY A 111 -20.96 6.80 -0.32
C GLY A 111 -19.51 6.41 -0.48
N THR A 112 -18.97 5.80 0.57
CA THR A 112 -17.59 5.34 0.65
C THR A 112 -17.53 3.93 1.21
N ALA A 113 -16.71 3.09 0.59
CA ALA A 113 -16.33 1.78 1.10
C ALA A 113 -14.89 1.84 1.62
N TYR A 114 -14.69 1.40 2.85
CA TYR A 114 -13.37 1.12 3.41
C TYR A 114 -13.17 -0.39 3.45
N ILE A 115 -12.06 -0.88 2.89
CA ILE A 115 -11.75 -2.30 2.74
C ILE A 115 -10.35 -2.54 3.29
N ASP A 116 -10.20 -3.54 4.15
CA ASP A 116 -8.89 -4.02 4.60
C ASP A 116 -8.90 -5.53 4.79
N ARG A 117 -7.83 -6.05 5.41
CA ARG A 117 -7.69 -7.48 5.68
C ARG A 117 -8.78 -8.04 6.61
N GLY A 118 -9.47 -7.20 7.37
CA GLY A 118 -10.51 -7.59 8.31
C GLY A 118 -11.91 -7.59 7.69
N GLY A 119 -12.06 -7.18 6.43
CA GLY A 119 -13.34 -7.10 5.73
C GLY A 119 -13.63 -5.70 5.18
N TYR A 120 -14.89 -5.28 5.19
CA TYR A 120 -15.30 -3.96 4.69
C TYR A 120 -16.29 -3.24 5.60
N LYS A 121 -16.27 -1.90 5.51
CA LYS A 121 -17.25 -0.97 6.10
C LYS A 121 -17.79 -0.04 5.03
N LEU A 122 -19.09 0.21 5.06
CA LEU A 122 -19.79 1.12 4.14
C LEU A 122 -20.33 2.32 4.89
N PHE A 123 -20.21 3.48 4.25
CA PHE A 123 -20.68 4.76 4.75
C PHE A 123 -21.49 5.49 3.67
N ASP A 124 -22.50 6.25 4.09
CA ASP A 124 -23.21 7.16 3.20
C ASP A 124 -22.37 8.41 2.88
N GLN A 125 -22.89 9.32 2.04
CA GLN A 125 -22.20 10.57 1.70
C GLN A 125 -21.97 11.52 2.89
N LYS A 126 -22.76 11.38 3.98
CA LYS A 126 -22.61 12.17 5.20
C LYS A 126 -21.61 11.55 6.17
N GLY A 127 -21.03 10.40 5.82
CA GLY A 127 -20.12 9.64 6.67
C GLY A 127 -20.84 8.80 7.72
N ASN A 128 -22.16 8.64 7.63
CA ASN A 128 -22.88 7.75 8.54
C ASN A 128 -22.60 6.30 8.16
N PHE A 129 -22.32 5.48 9.17
CA PHE A 129 -22.14 4.05 8.99
C PHE A 129 -23.43 3.40 8.48
N ILE A 130 -23.32 2.59 7.43
CA ILE A 130 -24.43 1.83 6.85
C ILE A 130 -24.36 0.37 7.32
N LYS A 131 -23.24 -0.31 7.06
CA LYS A 131 -23.02 -1.72 7.41
C LYS A 131 -21.55 -2.11 7.32
N GLU A 132 -21.22 -3.25 7.90
CA GLU A 132 -19.93 -3.91 7.74
C GLU A 132 -20.09 -5.41 7.50
N ASN A 133 -19.05 -6.01 6.94
CA ASN A 133 -18.86 -7.45 6.95
C ASN A 133 -17.41 -7.71 7.35
N LEU A 134 -17.22 -8.39 8.47
CA LEU A 134 -15.91 -8.71 8.99
C LEU A 134 -15.56 -10.16 8.66
N SER A 135 -14.34 -10.38 8.17
CA SER A 135 -13.81 -11.72 7.92
C SER A 135 -13.60 -12.44 9.25
N SER A 136 -14.06 -13.69 9.35
CA SER A 136 -13.87 -14.55 10.52
C SER A 136 -12.49 -15.20 10.62
N GLY A 137 -11.59 -14.95 9.67
CA GLY A 137 -10.28 -15.58 9.57
C GLY A 137 -9.14 -14.70 10.13
N GLU A 138 -8.32 -15.29 11.00
CA GLU A 138 -6.98 -14.77 11.27
C GLU A 138 -6.04 -15.22 10.14
N GLU A 139 -5.72 -14.30 9.24
CA GLU A 139 -4.65 -14.49 8.26
C GLU A 139 -3.29 -14.46 8.97
N ALA A 140 -2.49 -15.52 8.79
CA ALA A 140 -1.14 -15.62 9.30
C ALA A 140 -0.22 -14.64 8.53
N GLY A 141 -0.09 -13.42 9.03
CA GLY A 141 1.08 -12.61 8.75
C GLY A 141 2.27 -13.31 9.39
N THR A 142 3.30 -13.67 8.61
CA THR A 142 4.58 -14.09 9.19
C THR A 142 5.13 -12.91 9.98
N ALA A 143 4.88 -12.92 11.28
CA ALA A 143 5.61 -12.11 12.23
C ALA A 143 7.06 -12.62 12.20
N LEU A 144 7.91 -11.89 11.51
CA LEU A 144 9.37 -12.05 11.48
C LEU A 144 9.97 -10.69 11.80
#